data_AF-A0A4U0XV67-F1
#
_entry.id   AF-A0A4U0XV67-F1
#
_cell.length_a   1.000
_cell.length_b   1.000
_cell.length_c   1.000
_cell.angle_alpha   90.00
_cell.angle_beta   90.00
_cell.angle_gamma   90.00
#
_symmetry.space_group_name_H-M   'P 1'
#
loop_
_entity.id
_entity.type
_entity.pdbx_description
1 polymer ?
#
loop_
_entity_poly.entity_id
_entity_poly.type
_entity_poly.pdbx_seq_one_letter_code
_entity_poly.pdbx_strand_id
1 'polypeptide(L)'
;MHRVAYSDRDETGPDPEFAKPADGTVLKKTWLVGLSLMTVETAARTGSSQEFYSPMYLTPGTSASEQPIPLPDDDATTRALSAFDRNDTLDSHKVGIIYIGERQTLESEILPNVMGSADYDSFVSGLGTLVKLKGAKFNLHGLDRNDGADGEYTYCWRDRVTEIIFHITTMMPTNLEYDAPCIQKKRHIGNDFVNIIFNNSGLPFNFDTFPSDFNYVYIVITPEARATFVETRARARQDGQDQFYKVQVLSKPGFPSISPAAEAKIISGRSLAAYVRLLALNASVFSLVWAARDSGEYISSWRARLREIKKLREKHAHAHADATVTAIMQPMPAALDGLRGTISSPPGTRDSAALRRTSATTLWSEGTNRSSVLTTAPEMERTGSSDSRG
;
A
#
# COMPACT_ATOMS: atom_id res chain seq x y z
N MET A 1 -1.09 16.81 16.39
CA MET A 1 -0.87 15.35 16.25
C MET A 1 0.24 15.17 15.21
N HIS A 2 1.50 15.10 15.64
CA HIS A 2 2.62 14.90 14.72
C HIS A 2 2.52 13.48 14.15
N ARG A 3 2.15 13.36 12.88
CA ARG A 3 2.11 12.08 12.16
C ARG A 3 3.54 11.70 11.83
N VAL A 4 4.12 10.81 12.63
CA VAL A 4 5.41 10.18 12.34
C VAL A 4 5.08 8.96 11.49
N ALA A 5 5.20 9.09 10.17
CA ALA A 5 5.27 7.91 9.30
C ALA A 5 6.64 7.26 9.55
N TYR A 6 6.63 5.98 9.91
CA TYR A 6 7.85 5.18 10.05
C TYR A 6 8.31 4.85 8.63
N SER A 7 9.48 5.35 8.25
CA SER A 7 9.95 5.31 6.87
C SER A 7 10.77 4.06 6.60
N ASP A 8 10.46 3.41 5.49
CA ASP A 8 10.85 2.04 5.20
C ASP A 8 11.89 1.92 4.09
N ARG A 9 12.64 0.81 4.13
CA ARG A 9 13.73 0.44 3.21
C ARG A 9 13.30 0.33 1.74
N ASP A 10 12.00 0.12 1.47
CA ASP A 10 11.47 -0.22 0.14
C ASP A 10 10.55 0.85 -0.49
N GLU A 11 10.37 2.00 0.15
CA GLU A 11 9.51 3.07 -0.40
C GLU A 11 10.21 3.94 -1.46
N THR A 12 11.54 3.85 -1.56
CA THR A 12 12.33 4.47 -2.62
C THR A 12 12.77 3.42 -3.63
N GLY A 13 12.36 3.58 -4.89
CA GLY A 13 12.77 2.67 -5.96
C GLY A 13 14.27 2.77 -6.22
N PRO A 14 15.00 1.65 -6.39
CA PRO A 14 16.40 1.69 -6.76
C PRO A 14 16.58 2.43 -8.08
N ASP A 15 17.62 3.26 -8.19
CA ASP A 15 17.98 3.86 -9.47
C ASP A 15 18.43 2.73 -10.41
N PRO A 16 17.72 2.46 -11.52
CA PRO A 16 18.08 1.38 -12.44
C PRO A 16 19.44 1.60 -13.12
N GLU A 17 19.99 2.81 -13.09
CA GLU A 17 21.32 3.14 -13.62
C GLU A 17 22.41 3.13 -12.53
N PHE A 18 22.08 2.77 -11.28
CA PHE A 18 23.05 2.71 -10.20
C PHE A 18 24.02 1.55 -10.34
N ALA A 19 25.31 1.87 -10.24
CA ALA A 19 26.46 0.96 -10.33
C ALA A 19 26.51 0.13 -11.63
N LYS A 20 27.26 0.62 -12.61
CA LYS A 20 27.58 -0.11 -13.84
C LYS A 20 28.54 -1.26 -13.53
N PRO A 21 28.70 -2.28 -14.40
CA PRO A 21 29.70 -3.33 -14.21
C PRO A 21 31.12 -2.78 -14.02
N ALA A 22 31.38 -1.59 -14.55
CA ALA A 22 32.61 -0.86 -14.34
C ALA A 22 32.78 -0.41 -12.87
N ASP A 23 31.73 -0.08 -12.12
CA ASP A 23 31.85 0.64 -10.84
C ASP A 23 32.26 -0.26 -9.65
N GLY A 24 32.51 -1.55 -9.91
CA GLY A 24 32.97 -2.53 -8.94
C GLY A 24 31.85 -3.13 -8.10
N THR A 25 32.20 -3.93 -7.10
CA THR A 25 31.22 -4.55 -6.20
C THR A 25 30.45 -3.50 -5.40
N VAL A 26 29.14 -3.65 -5.30
CA VAL A 26 28.29 -2.78 -4.48
C VAL A 26 28.35 -3.25 -3.03
N LEU A 27 28.78 -2.37 -2.13
CA LEU A 27 28.72 -2.58 -0.69
C LEU A 27 27.39 -2.05 -0.17
N LYS A 28 26.72 -2.84 0.67
CA LYS A 28 25.44 -2.46 1.27
C LYS A 28 25.61 -2.39 2.78
N LYS A 29 25.19 -1.28 3.38
CA LYS A 29 25.23 -1.11 4.83
C LYS A 29 23.95 -0.46 5.33
N THR A 30 23.49 -0.89 6.50
CA THR A 30 22.22 -0.45 7.09
C THR A 30 22.47 0.20 8.45
N TRP A 31 21.75 1.28 8.74
CA TRP A 31 21.80 1.99 10.01
C TRP A 31 20.39 2.17 10.56
N LEU A 32 20.28 2.15 11.89
CA LEU A 32 19.12 2.67 12.60
C LEU A 32 19.33 4.17 12.84
N VAL A 33 18.44 5.00 12.32
CA VAL A 33 18.45 6.45 12.55
C VAL A 33 17.14 6.82 13.23
N GLY A 34 17.19 7.13 14.52
CA GLY A 34 15.99 7.36 15.33
C GLY A 34 15.08 6.11 15.41
N LEU A 35 13.94 6.16 14.72
CA LEU A 35 12.97 5.06 14.59
C LEU A 35 12.78 4.63 13.12
N SER A 36 13.81 4.82 12.31
CA SER A 36 13.83 4.47 10.89
C SER A 36 15.07 3.62 10.57
N LEU A 37 14.97 2.86 9.48
CA LEU A 37 16.10 2.16 8.88
C LEU A 37 16.58 2.93 7.65
N MET A 38 17.88 3.17 7.57
CA MET A 38 18.53 3.79 6.42
C MET A 38 19.48 2.77 5.82
N THR A 39 19.35 2.51 4.52
CA THR A 39 20.28 1.62 3.82
C THR A 39 21.01 2.41 2.74
N VAL A 40 22.34 2.33 2.75
CA VAL A 40 23.18 2.97 1.72
C VAL A 40 23.90 1.88 0.96
N GLU A 41 23.79 1.95 -0.35
CA GLU A 41 24.56 1.13 -1.27
C GLU A 41 25.67 2.00 -1.87
N THR A 42 26.90 1.50 -1.89
CA THR A 42 28.07 2.23 -2.37
C THR A 42 28.88 1.37 -3.32
N ALA A 43 29.12 1.86 -4.53
CA ALA A 43 29.97 1.21 -5.50
C ALA A 43 31.44 1.30 -5.07
N ALA A 44 32.10 0.17 -4.88
CA ALA A 44 33.42 0.12 -4.24
C ALA A 44 34.53 0.84 -5.02
N ARG A 45 34.42 0.95 -6.36
CA ARG A 45 35.49 1.54 -7.19
C ARG A 45 35.31 3.05 -7.42
N THR A 46 34.09 3.51 -7.61
CA THR A 46 33.80 4.94 -7.87
C THR A 46 33.43 5.72 -6.62
N GLY A 47 33.03 5.02 -5.55
CA GLY A 47 32.48 5.66 -4.35
C GLY A 47 31.09 6.27 -4.56
N SER A 48 30.45 6.02 -5.72
CA SER A 48 29.07 6.43 -5.96
C SER A 48 28.15 5.73 -4.98
N SER A 49 27.37 6.50 -4.22
CA SER A 49 26.41 5.98 -3.25
C SER A 49 24.99 6.33 -3.66
N GLN A 50 24.06 5.39 -3.48
CA GLN A 50 22.63 5.67 -3.48
C GLN A 50 22.07 5.36 -2.10
N GLU A 51 21.14 6.21 -1.68
CA GLU A 51 20.49 6.10 -0.39
C GLU A 51 19.05 5.64 -0.60
N PHE A 52 18.65 4.62 0.14
CA PHE A 52 17.25 4.28 0.34
C PHE A 52 16.79 5.04 1.60
N TYR A 53 16.29 6.26 1.36
CA TYR A 53 15.71 7.24 2.30
C TYR A 53 16.65 8.05 3.23
N SER A 54 16.22 9.30 3.51
CA SER A 54 16.78 10.27 4.47
C SER A 54 15.66 10.80 5.40
N PRO A 55 15.82 10.79 6.73
CA PRO A 55 14.80 11.29 7.64
C PRO A 55 14.56 12.80 7.47
N MET A 56 13.30 13.18 7.22
CA MET A 56 12.89 14.55 7.46
C MET A 56 13.06 14.82 8.97
N TYR A 57 13.84 15.85 9.30
CA TYR A 57 14.25 16.32 10.63
C TYR A 57 15.46 15.62 11.30
N LEU A 58 16.64 15.74 10.69
CA LEU A 58 17.83 16.01 11.51
C LEU A 58 17.82 17.50 11.90
N THR A 59 17.02 17.87 12.90
CA THR A 59 17.12 19.20 13.52
C THR A 59 18.50 19.32 14.17
N PRO A 60 19.28 20.39 13.94
CA PRO A 60 20.58 20.53 14.60
C PRO A 60 20.36 20.74 16.11
N GLY A 61 20.70 19.73 16.91
CA GLY A 61 20.61 19.80 18.38
C GLY A 61 20.07 18.56 19.09
N THR A 62 20.29 17.36 18.54
CA THR A 62 19.68 16.13 19.04
C THR A 62 20.43 15.55 20.24
N SER A 63 19.67 15.09 21.23
CA SER A 63 20.17 14.37 22.40
C SER A 63 20.90 13.10 21.98
N ALA A 64 21.81 12.58 22.83
CA ALA A 64 22.60 11.35 22.58
C ALA A 64 21.76 10.13 22.15
N SER A 65 20.45 10.16 22.40
CA SER A 65 19.44 9.19 21.97
C SER A 65 19.07 9.23 20.48
N GLU A 66 19.77 9.96 19.60
CA GLU A 66 19.42 10.01 18.16
C GLU A 66 20.62 9.76 17.23
N GLN A 67 21.77 9.32 17.77
CA GLN A 67 22.90 8.94 16.93
C GLN A 67 22.56 7.73 16.05
N PRO A 68 22.97 7.75 14.76
CA PRO A 68 22.86 6.59 13.88
C PRO A 68 23.59 5.37 14.45
N ILE A 69 22.91 4.23 14.53
CA ILE A 69 23.49 2.96 14.99
C ILE A 69 23.71 2.07 13.75
N PRO A 70 24.97 1.80 13.33
CA PRO A 70 25.26 0.83 12.29
C PRO A 70 24.79 -0.56 12.75
N LEU A 71 24.06 -1.22 11.87
CA LEU A 71 23.69 -2.62 12.06
C LEU A 71 24.84 -3.53 11.59
N PRO A 72 25.16 -4.60 12.34
CA PRO A 72 26.19 -5.54 11.92
C PRO A 72 25.72 -6.39 10.74
N ASP A 73 26.67 -6.76 9.88
CA ASP A 73 26.44 -7.64 8.73
C ASP A 73 26.50 -9.12 9.16
N ASP A 74 25.65 -9.51 10.12
CA ASP A 74 25.54 -10.88 10.60
C ASP A 74 24.22 -11.55 10.19
N ASP A 75 24.21 -12.88 10.24
CA ASP A 75 23.07 -13.73 9.90
C ASP A 75 21.80 -13.35 10.70
N ALA A 76 21.93 -13.03 11.98
CA ALA A 76 20.78 -12.73 12.81
C ALA A 76 20.13 -11.39 12.43
N THR A 77 20.95 -10.38 12.10
CA THR A 77 20.45 -9.07 11.65
C THR A 77 19.84 -9.16 10.26
N THR A 78 20.47 -9.91 9.34
CA THR A 78 19.92 -10.15 8.00
C THR A 78 18.53 -10.81 8.07
N ARG A 79 18.36 -11.81 8.94
CA ARG A 79 17.05 -12.47 9.15
C ARG A 79 16.03 -11.52 9.76
N ALA A 80 16.44 -10.67 10.70
CA ALA A 80 15.55 -9.70 11.33
C ALA A 80 15.08 -8.63 10.33
N LEU A 81 15.97 -8.10 9.49
CA LEU A 81 15.63 -7.19 8.39
C LEU A 81 14.70 -7.88 7.37
N SER A 82 14.99 -9.14 7.01
CA SER A 82 14.13 -9.89 6.10
C SER A 82 12.73 -10.16 6.68
N ALA A 83 12.60 -10.30 8.00
CA ALA A 83 11.31 -10.43 8.66
C ALA A 83 10.56 -9.09 8.66
N PHE A 84 11.27 -7.99 8.91
CA PHE A 84 10.74 -6.63 8.84
C PHE A 84 10.24 -6.28 7.44
N ASP A 85 10.97 -6.61 6.39
CA ASP A 85 10.60 -6.35 4.99
C ASP A 85 9.34 -7.14 4.55
N ARG A 86 8.96 -8.22 5.27
CA ARG A 86 7.71 -8.96 5.00
C ARG A 86 6.47 -8.31 5.58
N ASN A 87 6.64 -7.32 6.45
CA ASN A 87 5.54 -6.61 7.07
C ASN A 87 5.10 -5.48 6.13
N ASP A 88 3.83 -5.36 5.80
CA ASP A 88 3.40 -4.37 4.81
C ASP A 88 3.59 -2.94 5.33
N THR A 89 3.95 -2.00 4.46
CA THR A 89 4.09 -0.57 4.85
C THR A 89 2.74 0.12 4.98
N LEU A 90 1.70 -0.46 4.38
CA LEU A 90 0.31 -0.01 4.45
C LEU A 90 -0.54 -0.98 5.24
N ASP A 91 -1.59 -0.46 5.86
CA ASP A 91 -2.65 -1.29 6.42
C ASP A 91 -3.53 -1.78 5.24
N SER A 92 -3.40 -3.06 4.93
CA SER A 92 -3.97 -3.66 3.73
C SER A 92 -5.20 -4.51 4.06
N HIS A 93 -6.30 -4.27 3.36
CA HIS A 93 -7.61 -4.88 3.61
C HIS A 93 -8.10 -5.67 2.40
N LYS A 94 -8.88 -6.72 2.65
CA LYS A 94 -9.57 -7.51 1.64
C LYS A 94 -11.08 -7.49 1.86
N VAL A 95 -11.83 -7.32 0.77
CA VAL A 95 -13.29 -7.19 0.80
C VAL A 95 -13.90 -7.92 -0.40
N GLY A 96 -14.80 -8.86 -0.16
CA GLY A 96 -15.50 -9.55 -1.24
C GLY A 96 -16.62 -8.71 -1.84
N ILE A 97 -16.90 -8.91 -3.13
CA ILE A 97 -18.02 -8.30 -3.85
C ILE A 97 -18.79 -9.40 -4.56
N ILE A 98 -20.08 -9.50 -4.23
CA ILE A 98 -20.96 -10.56 -4.72
C ILE A 98 -22.19 -9.92 -5.37
N TYR A 99 -22.46 -10.29 -6.62
CA TYR A 99 -23.68 -9.90 -7.34
C TYR A 99 -24.73 -11.00 -7.23
N ILE A 100 -25.93 -10.64 -6.77
CA ILE A 100 -27.09 -11.54 -6.73
C ILE A 100 -28.08 -11.09 -7.81
N GLY A 101 -28.30 -11.94 -8.80
CA GLY A 101 -29.23 -11.70 -9.89
C GLY A 101 -30.69 -11.94 -9.49
N GLU A 102 -31.60 -11.63 -10.41
CA GLU A 102 -33.05 -11.76 -10.21
C GLU A 102 -33.43 -13.15 -9.69
N ARG A 103 -34.22 -13.19 -8.60
CA ARG A 103 -34.75 -14.43 -7.99
C ARG A 103 -33.71 -15.43 -7.47
N GLN A 104 -32.40 -15.14 -7.55
CA GLN A 104 -31.38 -16.00 -6.97
C GLN A 104 -31.39 -15.90 -5.44
N THR A 105 -31.32 -17.05 -4.76
CA THR A 105 -31.30 -17.09 -3.29
C THR A 105 -30.28 -18.07 -2.73
N LEU A 106 -29.82 -19.02 -3.55
CA LEU A 106 -28.89 -20.07 -3.15
C LEU A 106 -27.45 -19.73 -3.55
N GLU A 107 -26.49 -20.06 -2.69
CA GLU A 107 -25.06 -19.87 -2.98
C GLU A 107 -24.64 -20.49 -4.32
N SER A 108 -25.13 -21.70 -4.61
CA SER A 108 -24.86 -22.45 -5.84
C SER A 108 -25.39 -21.77 -7.11
N GLU A 109 -26.37 -20.87 -6.99
CA GLU A 109 -26.90 -20.10 -8.13
C GLU A 109 -26.16 -18.77 -8.29
N ILE A 110 -25.66 -18.21 -7.18
CA ILE A 110 -25.07 -16.87 -7.14
C ILE A 110 -23.60 -16.87 -7.55
N LEU A 111 -22.78 -17.77 -6.98
CA LEU A 111 -21.34 -17.78 -7.26
C LEU A 111 -20.97 -18.03 -8.73
N PRO A 112 -21.73 -18.82 -9.51
CA PRO A 112 -21.48 -18.98 -10.94
C PRO A 112 -21.58 -17.71 -11.78
N ASN A 113 -22.22 -16.64 -11.28
CA ASN A 113 -22.38 -15.39 -12.02
C ASN A 113 -21.02 -14.85 -12.49
N VAL A 114 -20.94 -14.55 -13.80
CA VAL A 114 -19.75 -13.97 -14.46
C VAL A 114 -19.96 -12.52 -14.93
N MET A 115 -21.16 -12.00 -14.76
CA MET A 115 -21.53 -10.64 -15.12
C MET A 115 -22.64 -10.14 -14.17
N GLY A 116 -22.70 -8.83 -13.96
CA GLY A 116 -23.77 -8.18 -13.22
C GLY A 116 -24.66 -7.33 -14.10
N SER A 117 -25.42 -6.43 -13.47
CA SER A 117 -26.18 -5.38 -14.14
C SER A 117 -25.30 -4.17 -14.50
N ALA A 118 -25.77 -3.32 -15.42
CA ALA A 118 -25.01 -2.15 -15.88
C ALA A 118 -24.64 -1.19 -14.74
N ASP A 119 -25.52 -1.05 -13.75
CA ASP A 119 -25.28 -0.23 -12.56
C ASP A 119 -24.36 -0.91 -11.54
N TYR A 120 -24.35 -2.24 -11.47
CA TYR A 120 -23.33 -2.98 -10.73
C TYR A 120 -21.94 -2.72 -11.32
N ASP A 121 -21.79 -2.77 -12.65
CA ASP A 121 -20.50 -2.49 -13.30
C ASP A 121 -20.05 -1.04 -13.06
N SER A 122 -20.98 -0.08 -13.12
CA SER A 122 -20.69 1.32 -12.77
C SER A 122 -20.31 1.48 -11.28
N PHE A 123 -20.95 0.73 -10.39
CA PHE A 123 -20.62 0.73 -8.98
C PHE A 123 -19.21 0.16 -8.74
N VAL A 124 -18.89 -1.00 -9.31
CA VAL A 124 -17.60 -1.68 -9.17
C VAL A 124 -16.47 -0.82 -9.71
N SER A 125 -16.65 -0.22 -10.89
CA SER A 125 -15.66 0.70 -11.46
C SER A 125 -15.44 1.96 -10.62
N GLY A 126 -16.45 2.41 -9.86
CA GLY A 126 -16.32 3.52 -8.92
C GLY A 126 -15.59 3.17 -7.60
N LEU A 127 -15.36 1.88 -7.31
CA LEU A 127 -14.73 1.46 -6.05
C LEU A 127 -13.23 1.67 -6.03
N GLY A 128 -12.56 1.64 -7.17
CA GLY A 128 -11.11 1.73 -7.22
C GLY A 128 -10.55 1.81 -8.64
N THR A 129 -9.29 1.46 -8.77
CA THR A 129 -8.57 1.36 -10.04
C THR A 129 -8.51 -0.10 -10.47
N LEU A 130 -8.73 -0.38 -11.75
CA LEU A 130 -8.58 -1.71 -12.33
C LEU A 130 -7.09 -2.07 -12.37
N VAL A 131 -6.74 -3.24 -11.84
CA VAL A 131 -5.35 -3.73 -11.77
C VAL A 131 -5.26 -5.14 -12.32
N LYS A 132 -4.21 -5.39 -13.11
CA LYS A 132 -3.88 -6.71 -13.64
C LYS A 132 -3.26 -7.58 -12.55
N LEU A 133 -3.75 -8.81 -12.40
CA LEU A 133 -3.25 -9.75 -11.39
C LEU A 133 -1.88 -10.31 -11.78
N LYS A 134 -1.73 -10.69 -13.05
CA LYS A 134 -0.49 -11.29 -13.56
C LYS A 134 0.69 -10.31 -13.44
N GLY A 135 1.69 -10.68 -12.66
CA GLY A 135 2.91 -9.89 -12.46
C GLY A 135 2.75 -8.68 -11.52
N ALA A 136 1.67 -8.61 -10.74
CA ALA A 136 1.52 -7.59 -9.71
C ALA A 136 2.65 -7.67 -8.68
N LYS A 137 3.18 -6.51 -8.29
CA LYS A 137 4.31 -6.37 -7.35
C LYS A 137 3.89 -6.10 -5.89
N PHE A 138 2.60 -5.93 -5.64
CA PHE A 138 2.03 -5.67 -4.33
C PHE A 138 1.18 -6.85 -3.86
N ASN A 139 0.78 -6.85 -2.59
CA ASN A 139 0.01 -7.92 -1.98
C ASN A 139 -1.42 -7.96 -2.57
N LEU A 140 -1.80 -9.10 -3.16
CA LEU A 140 -3.12 -9.31 -3.77
C LEU A 140 -4.08 -10.12 -2.88
N HIS A 141 -3.75 -10.27 -1.58
CA HIS A 141 -4.63 -10.91 -0.57
C HIS A 141 -5.13 -12.32 -0.90
N GLY A 142 -4.34 -13.07 -1.67
CA GLY A 142 -4.64 -14.46 -2.01
C GLY A 142 -5.06 -14.67 -3.46
N LEU A 143 -5.32 -13.60 -4.23
CA LEU A 143 -5.55 -13.73 -5.67
C LEU A 143 -4.29 -14.19 -6.39
N ASP A 144 -4.45 -15.14 -7.30
CA ASP A 144 -3.38 -15.69 -8.12
C ASP A 144 -2.76 -14.65 -9.05
N ARG A 145 -1.43 -14.62 -9.05
CA ARG A 145 -0.59 -13.68 -9.83
C ARG A 145 0.17 -14.35 -10.97
N ASN A 146 0.04 -15.66 -11.14
CA ASN A 146 0.87 -16.43 -12.06
C ASN A 146 0.05 -17.08 -13.18
N ASP A 147 -0.95 -17.88 -12.82
CA ASP A 147 -1.60 -18.85 -13.69
C ASP A 147 -2.99 -18.40 -14.15
N GLY A 148 -3.50 -17.29 -13.61
CA GLY A 148 -4.80 -16.70 -13.95
C GLY A 148 -5.99 -17.43 -13.31
N ALA A 149 -5.76 -18.22 -12.26
CA ALA A 149 -6.80 -19.03 -11.62
C ALA A 149 -7.96 -18.19 -11.06
N ASP A 150 -7.66 -16.95 -10.63
CA ASP A 150 -8.63 -16.02 -10.04
C ASP A 150 -9.05 -14.89 -11.01
N GLY A 151 -8.74 -15.04 -12.30
CA GLY A 151 -9.05 -14.08 -13.35
C GLY A 151 -7.84 -13.25 -13.79
N GLU A 152 -8.09 -12.27 -14.66
CA GLU A 152 -7.03 -11.42 -15.21
C GLU A 152 -6.86 -10.10 -14.44
N TYR A 153 -7.97 -9.59 -13.89
CA TYR A 153 -8.03 -8.27 -13.27
C TYR A 153 -8.86 -8.30 -11.99
N THR A 154 -8.58 -7.33 -11.13
CA THR A 154 -9.47 -6.95 -10.04
C THR A 154 -9.47 -5.43 -9.88
N TYR A 155 -10.30 -4.91 -8.98
CA TYR A 155 -10.21 -3.52 -8.53
C TYR A 155 -9.44 -3.43 -7.22
N CYS A 156 -8.63 -2.38 -7.12
CA CYS A 156 -7.90 -2.00 -5.92
C CYS A 156 -8.15 -0.53 -5.61
N TRP A 157 -8.32 -0.20 -4.33
CA TRP A 157 -8.31 1.18 -3.87
C TRP A 157 -7.14 1.40 -2.93
N ARG A 158 -6.47 2.54 -3.07
CA ARG A 158 -5.32 2.90 -2.24
C ARG A 158 -5.39 4.37 -1.85
N ASP A 159 -5.13 4.64 -0.57
CA ASP A 159 -4.83 5.97 -0.03
C ASP A 159 -3.37 5.98 0.47
N ARG A 160 -2.95 7.06 1.12
CA ARG A 160 -1.60 7.24 1.68
C ARG A 160 -1.22 6.21 2.74
N VAL A 161 -2.20 5.57 3.35
CA VAL A 161 -2.02 4.77 4.58
C VAL A 161 -2.67 3.39 4.49
N THR A 162 -3.72 3.25 3.69
CA THR A 162 -4.49 2.02 3.60
C THR A 162 -4.71 1.63 2.16
N GLU A 163 -4.89 0.34 1.93
CA GLU A 163 -5.32 -0.19 0.65
C GLU A 163 -6.41 -1.24 0.82
N ILE A 164 -7.23 -1.42 -0.20
CA ILE A 164 -8.31 -2.40 -0.25
C ILE A 164 -8.20 -3.16 -1.56
N ILE A 165 -8.03 -4.47 -1.46
CA ILE A 165 -8.13 -5.40 -2.60
C ILE A 165 -9.53 -6.00 -2.59
N PHE A 166 -10.22 -5.91 -3.73
CA PHE A 166 -11.56 -6.47 -3.86
C PHE A 166 -11.51 -7.89 -4.42
N HIS A 167 -12.26 -8.81 -3.80
CA HIS A 167 -12.48 -10.16 -4.32
C HIS A 167 -13.82 -10.21 -5.05
N ILE A 168 -13.80 -9.96 -6.35
CA ILE A 168 -15.01 -9.73 -7.15
C ILE A 168 -15.42 -11.03 -7.85
N THR A 169 -16.51 -11.65 -7.39
CA THR A 169 -16.89 -13.01 -7.85
C THR A 169 -17.20 -13.07 -9.34
N THR A 170 -17.72 -11.98 -9.94
CA THR A 170 -18.03 -11.89 -11.37
C THR A 170 -16.78 -11.73 -12.24
N MET A 171 -15.66 -11.25 -11.70
CA MET A 171 -14.38 -11.15 -12.41
C MET A 171 -13.53 -12.43 -12.29
N MET A 172 -13.92 -13.34 -11.39
CA MET A 172 -13.29 -14.65 -11.24
C MET A 172 -13.89 -15.65 -12.25
N PRO A 173 -13.06 -16.50 -12.89
CA PRO A 173 -13.54 -17.52 -13.82
C PRO A 173 -14.55 -18.48 -13.17
N THR A 174 -15.56 -18.89 -13.93
CA THR A 174 -16.50 -19.95 -13.54
C THR A 174 -16.24 -21.18 -14.41
N ASN A 175 -16.04 -22.34 -13.78
CA ASN A 175 -15.99 -23.61 -14.49
C ASN A 175 -16.86 -24.65 -13.77
N LEU A 176 -18.11 -24.79 -14.20
CA LEU A 176 -19.08 -25.67 -13.55
C LEU A 176 -18.82 -27.17 -13.78
N GLU A 177 -18.01 -27.52 -14.77
CA GLU A 177 -17.67 -28.92 -15.05
C GLU A 177 -16.70 -29.48 -14.01
N TYR A 178 -15.69 -28.68 -13.62
CA TYR A 178 -14.66 -29.08 -12.66
C TYR A 178 -14.84 -28.47 -11.27
N ASP A 179 -15.59 -27.37 -11.15
CA ASP A 179 -15.85 -26.65 -9.91
C ASP A 179 -17.32 -26.20 -9.83
N ALA A 180 -18.25 -27.16 -9.92
CA ALA A 180 -19.68 -26.94 -9.72
C ALA A 180 -20.03 -26.12 -8.45
N PRO A 181 -19.44 -26.38 -7.27
CA PRO A 181 -19.68 -25.57 -6.07
C PRO A 181 -18.98 -24.19 -6.07
N CYS A 182 -18.21 -23.84 -7.11
CA CYS A 182 -17.45 -22.59 -7.19
C CYS A 182 -16.50 -22.38 -5.98
N ILE A 183 -15.83 -23.44 -5.52
CA ILE A 183 -14.87 -23.43 -4.42
C ILE A 183 -13.75 -22.40 -4.67
N GLN A 184 -13.32 -22.21 -5.91
CA GLN A 184 -12.28 -21.24 -6.23
C GLN A 184 -12.68 -19.79 -5.95
N LYS A 185 -13.99 -19.48 -6.04
CA LYS A 185 -14.53 -18.18 -5.63
C LYS A 185 -14.79 -18.15 -4.13
N LYS A 186 -15.40 -19.21 -3.59
CA LYS A 186 -15.78 -19.32 -2.18
C LYS A 186 -14.58 -19.25 -1.24
N ARG A 187 -13.41 -19.77 -1.63
CA ARG A 187 -12.17 -19.68 -0.82
C ARG A 187 -11.72 -18.24 -0.58
N HIS A 188 -12.11 -17.28 -1.42
CA HIS A 188 -11.79 -15.86 -1.23
C HIS A 188 -12.86 -15.19 -0.37
N ILE A 189 -14.08 -15.07 -0.91
CA ILE A 189 -15.19 -14.37 -0.24
C ILE A 189 -15.61 -15.03 1.09
N GLY A 190 -15.43 -16.34 1.21
CA GLY A 190 -15.66 -17.09 2.45
C GLY A 190 -14.59 -16.86 3.51
N ASN A 191 -13.40 -16.37 3.16
CA ASN A 191 -12.32 -16.02 4.09
C ASN A 191 -12.18 -14.49 4.29
N ASP A 192 -13.10 -13.71 3.73
CA ASP A 192 -13.16 -12.27 3.94
C ASP A 192 -14.06 -11.94 5.12
N PHE A 193 -13.62 -11.05 5.99
CA PHE A 193 -14.46 -10.61 7.11
C PHE A 193 -15.67 -9.80 6.67
N VAL A 194 -15.50 -9.04 5.58
CA VAL A 194 -16.48 -8.10 5.04
C VAL A 194 -16.76 -8.44 3.59
N ASN A 195 -18.04 -8.55 3.25
CA ASN A 195 -18.50 -8.76 1.88
C ASN A 195 -19.55 -7.70 1.52
N ILE A 196 -19.43 -7.14 0.32
CA ILE A 196 -20.42 -6.24 -0.28
C ILE A 196 -21.35 -7.08 -1.13
N ILE A 197 -22.65 -7.01 -0.85
CA ILE A 197 -23.69 -7.73 -1.59
C ILE A 197 -24.43 -6.73 -2.46
N PHE A 198 -24.30 -6.85 -3.77
CA PHE A 198 -25.16 -6.14 -4.71
C PHE A 198 -26.40 -7.00 -5.00
N ASN A 199 -27.49 -6.72 -4.28
CA ASN A 199 -28.69 -7.53 -4.27
C ASN A 199 -29.71 -7.03 -5.29
N ASN A 200 -29.76 -7.69 -6.45
CA ASN A 200 -30.75 -7.47 -7.49
C ASN A 200 -31.80 -8.61 -7.56
N SER A 201 -31.90 -9.43 -6.50
CA SER A 201 -32.83 -10.58 -6.47
C SER A 201 -34.31 -10.18 -6.39
N GLY A 202 -34.60 -8.98 -5.91
CA GLY A 202 -35.95 -8.53 -5.55
C GLY A 202 -36.45 -9.05 -4.20
N LEU A 203 -35.62 -9.79 -3.46
CA LEU A 203 -35.94 -10.36 -2.14
C LEU A 203 -34.99 -9.82 -1.06
N PRO A 204 -35.39 -9.81 0.22
CA PRO A 204 -34.48 -9.52 1.32
C PRO A 204 -33.31 -10.51 1.33
N PHE A 205 -32.09 -9.99 1.48
CA PHE A 205 -30.90 -10.84 1.60
C PHE A 205 -30.89 -11.57 2.94
N ASN A 206 -30.62 -12.87 2.91
CA ASN A 206 -30.45 -13.69 4.11
C ASN A 206 -28.97 -13.73 4.50
N PHE A 207 -28.66 -13.45 5.77
CA PHE A 207 -27.30 -13.48 6.29
C PHE A 207 -26.64 -14.86 6.11
N ASP A 208 -27.43 -15.93 6.22
CA ASP A 208 -26.95 -17.31 6.14
C ASP A 208 -26.81 -17.83 4.69
N THR A 209 -27.05 -16.99 3.68
CA THR A 209 -26.89 -17.36 2.26
C THR A 209 -25.47 -17.84 1.93
N PHE A 210 -24.45 -17.27 2.58
CA PHE A 210 -23.06 -17.70 2.43
C PHE A 210 -22.49 -18.16 3.78
N PRO A 211 -22.59 -19.46 4.11
CA PRO A 211 -22.05 -19.98 5.35
C PRO A 211 -20.53 -19.78 5.40
N SER A 212 -20.05 -19.18 6.49
CA SER A 212 -18.62 -19.00 6.80
C SER A 212 -18.44 -18.58 8.25
N ASP A 213 -17.37 -19.08 8.88
CA ASP A 213 -16.95 -18.62 10.20
C ASP A 213 -16.34 -17.22 10.19
N PHE A 214 -15.81 -16.79 9.04
CA PHE A 214 -15.10 -15.54 8.86
C PHE A 214 -16.02 -14.40 8.41
N ASN A 215 -17.14 -14.67 7.73
CA ASN A 215 -18.01 -13.59 7.28
C ASN A 215 -18.71 -12.91 8.46
N TYR A 216 -18.21 -11.76 8.89
CA TYR A 216 -18.73 -11.00 10.03
C TYR A 216 -19.70 -9.92 9.59
N VAL A 217 -19.48 -9.29 8.45
CA VAL A 217 -20.27 -8.14 8.00
C VAL A 217 -20.62 -8.26 6.52
N TYR A 218 -21.91 -8.08 6.21
CA TYR A 218 -22.41 -7.86 4.86
C TYR A 218 -22.89 -6.43 4.69
N ILE A 219 -22.40 -5.75 3.65
CA ILE A 219 -22.92 -4.45 3.22
C ILE A 219 -23.84 -4.71 2.04
N VAL A 220 -25.14 -4.72 2.30
CA VAL A 220 -26.17 -5.04 1.32
C VAL A 220 -26.61 -3.76 0.62
N ILE A 221 -26.44 -3.74 -0.69
CA ILE A 221 -26.92 -2.72 -1.61
C ILE A 221 -28.15 -3.28 -2.32
N THR A 222 -29.27 -2.56 -2.30
CA THR A 222 -30.48 -2.93 -3.02
C THR A 222 -30.91 -1.73 -3.87
N PRO A 223 -31.03 -1.87 -5.20
CA PRO A 223 -31.59 -0.83 -6.04
C PRO A 223 -33.01 -0.47 -5.57
N GLU A 224 -33.26 0.81 -5.28
CA GLU A 224 -34.56 1.28 -4.82
C GLU A 224 -35.33 1.89 -6.00
N ALA A 225 -36.51 1.35 -6.29
CA ALA A 225 -37.34 1.83 -7.38
C ALA A 225 -38.03 3.15 -6.99
N ARG A 226 -37.33 4.28 -7.14
CA ARG A 226 -37.96 5.59 -7.32
C ARG A 226 -37.86 5.99 -8.78
N ALA A 227 -38.73 5.40 -9.58
CA ALA A 227 -39.02 5.83 -10.94
C ALA A 227 -40.53 5.76 -11.12
N THR A 228 -41.11 6.80 -11.69
CA THR A 228 -42.47 6.69 -12.25
C THR A 228 -42.52 5.54 -13.25
N PHE A 229 -43.71 4.95 -13.46
CA PHE A 229 -43.91 3.79 -14.35
C PHE A 229 -43.31 3.98 -15.76
N VAL A 230 -43.16 5.24 -16.19
CA VAL A 230 -42.55 5.67 -17.47
C VAL A 230 -41.01 5.57 -17.44
N GLU A 231 -40.36 5.91 -16.33
CA GLU A 231 -38.90 5.91 -16.18
C GLU A 231 -38.34 4.49 -16.08
N THR A 232 -39.08 3.54 -15.50
CA THR A 232 -38.65 2.13 -15.37
C THR A 232 -38.38 1.46 -16.72
N ARG A 233 -39.14 1.81 -17.76
CA ARG A 233 -38.94 1.28 -19.13
C ARG A 233 -37.77 1.93 -19.88
N ALA A 234 -37.39 3.16 -19.52
CA ALA A 234 -36.25 3.87 -20.10
C ALA A 234 -34.91 3.50 -19.42
N ARG A 235 -34.96 3.00 -18.18
CA ARG A 235 -33.79 2.72 -17.31
C ARG A 235 -32.98 1.47 -17.64
N ALA A 236 -33.43 0.60 -18.55
CA ALA A 236 -32.70 -0.62 -18.93
C ALA A 236 -31.32 -0.37 -19.59
N ARG A 237 -30.89 0.89 -19.73
CA ARG A 237 -29.66 1.30 -20.43
C ARG A 237 -28.82 2.36 -19.71
N GLN A 238 -29.11 2.68 -18.44
CA GLN A 238 -28.40 3.73 -17.72
C GLN A 238 -27.42 3.16 -16.68
N ASP A 239 -26.29 3.85 -16.52
CA ASP A 239 -25.14 3.58 -15.64
C ASP A 239 -25.45 3.66 -14.13
N GLY A 240 -26.72 3.70 -13.73
CA GLY A 240 -27.14 3.73 -12.32
C GLY A 240 -26.86 5.04 -11.58
N GLN A 241 -26.21 6.04 -12.18
CA GLN A 241 -25.76 7.23 -11.45
C GLN A 241 -26.90 8.09 -10.91
N ASP A 242 -28.00 8.20 -11.66
CA ASP A 242 -29.20 8.94 -11.27
C ASP A 242 -30.20 8.08 -10.48
N GLN A 243 -29.82 6.86 -10.12
CA GLN A 243 -30.64 5.97 -9.29
C GLN A 243 -30.33 6.14 -7.80
N PHE A 244 -31.22 5.62 -6.97
CA PHE A 244 -31.05 5.57 -5.53
C PHE A 244 -30.98 4.12 -5.08
N TYR A 245 -30.13 3.87 -4.09
CA TYR A 245 -29.87 2.55 -3.56
C TYR A 245 -30.10 2.57 -2.06
N LYS A 246 -30.77 1.54 -1.57
CA LYS A 246 -30.83 1.25 -0.15
C LYS A 246 -29.57 0.49 0.26
N VAL A 247 -28.83 1.04 1.21
CA VAL A 247 -27.62 0.43 1.77
C VAL A 247 -27.88 0.06 3.22
N GLN A 248 -27.67 -1.20 3.57
CA GLN A 248 -27.85 -1.71 4.92
C GLN A 248 -26.67 -2.61 5.31
N VAL A 249 -26.17 -2.44 6.53
CA VAL A 249 -25.11 -3.28 7.10
C VAL A 249 -25.74 -4.35 7.97
N LEU A 250 -25.50 -5.61 7.63
CA LEU A 250 -25.87 -6.77 8.42
C LEU A 250 -24.61 -7.35 9.05
N SER A 251 -24.65 -7.69 10.33
CA SER A 251 -23.50 -8.23 11.05
C SER A 251 -23.84 -9.53 11.75
N LYS A 252 -22.85 -10.39 11.91
CA LYS A 252 -22.95 -11.67 12.63
C LYS A 252 -23.46 -11.42 14.06
N PRO A 253 -24.29 -12.30 14.64
CA PRO A 253 -24.72 -12.18 16.02
C PRO A 253 -23.52 -12.02 16.98
N GLY A 254 -23.64 -11.07 17.91
CA GLY A 254 -22.57 -10.71 18.86
C GLY A 254 -21.55 -9.70 18.34
N PHE A 255 -21.46 -9.48 17.03
CA PHE A 255 -20.62 -8.42 16.46
C PHE A 255 -21.18 -7.02 16.86
N PRO A 256 -20.33 -6.08 17.26
CA PRO A 256 -20.80 -4.79 17.79
C PRO A 256 -21.48 -3.95 16.69
N SER A 257 -22.57 -3.27 17.07
CA SER A 257 -23.24 -2.31 16.18
C SER A 257 -22.42 -1.03 16.10
N ILE A 258 -21.52 -0.97 15.12
CA ILE A 258 -20.56 0.12 14.93
C ILE A 258 -20.82 0.97 13.69
N SER A 259 -21.76 0.53 12.84
CA SER A 259 -22.05 1.22 11.59
C SER A 259 -23.27 2.11 11.73
N PRO A 260 -23.19 3.39 11.35
CA PRO A 260 -24.37 4.24 11.18
C PRO A 260 -25.39 3.65 10.19
N ALA A 261 -24.96 2.73 9.31
CA ALA A 261 -25.80 2.03 8.35
C ALA A 261 -26.32 0.67 8.85
N ALA A 262 -26.27 0.41 10.17
CA ALA A 262 -27.05 -0.67 10.77
C ALA A 262 -28.55 -0.49 10.46
N GLU A 263 -29.02 0.77 10.47
CA GLU A 263 -30.28 1.17 9.85
C GLU A 263 -30.08 1.46 8.36
N ALA A 264 -31.04 1.05 7.54
CA ALA A 264 -30.97 1.20 6.09
C ALA A 264 -30.94 2.69 5.68
N LYS A 265 -30.01 3.05 4.78
CA LYS A 265 -29.87 4.41 4.25
C LYS A 265 -30.09 4.45 2.75
N ILE A 266 -30.72 5.52 2.27
CA ILE A 266 -30.86 5.77 0.84
C ILE A 266 -29.68 6.62 0.35
N ILE A 267 -28.96 6.11 -0.65
CA ILE A 267 -27.74 6.70 -1.20
C ILE A 267 -27.90 6.86 -2.71
N SER A 268 -27.52 8.01 -3.27
CA SER A 268 -27.49 8.23 -4.72
C SER A 268 -26.40 7.38 -5.39
N GLY A 269 -26.64 6.89 -6.60
CA GLY A 269 -25.66 6.13 -7.40
C GLY A 269 -24.30 6.83 -7.51
N ARG A 270 -24.29 8.15 -7.74
CA ARG A 270 -23.05 8.97 -7.80
C ARG A 270 -22.14 8.87 -6.58
N SER A 271 -22.71 8.66 -5.39
CA SER A 271 -21.97 8.59 -4.12
C SER A 271 -21.85 7.17 -3.57
N LEU A 272 -22.47 6.19 -4.23
CA LEU A 272 -22.62 4.83 -3.72
C LEU A 272 -21.28 4.16 -3.49
N ALA A 273 -20.39 4.16 -4.50
CA ALA A 273 -19.10 3.49 -4.41
C ALA A 273 -18.22 4.07 -3.29
N ALA A 274 -18.11 5.40 -3.20
CA ALA A 274 -17.34 6.06 -2.15
C ALA A 274 -17.91 5.79 -0.75
N TYR A 275 -19.23 5.81 -0.60
CA TYR A 275 -19.91 5.55 0.67
C TYR A 275 -19.72 4.10 1.13
N VAL A 276 -19.96 3.13 0.23
CA VAL A 276 -19.81 1.70 0.53
C VAL A 276 -18.35 1.35 0.82
N ARG A 277 -17.40 1.92 0.09
CA ARG A 277 -15.97 1.74 0.36
C ARG A 277 -15.58 2.20 1.76
N LEU A 278 -16.09 3.35 2.21
CA LEU A 278 -15.85 3.84 3.58
C LEU A 278 -16.46 2.89 4.63
N LEU A 279 -17.68 2.40 4.39
CA LEU A 279 -18.30 1.40 5.27
C LEU A 279 -17.48 0.11 5.32
N ALA A 280 -17.00 -0.38 4.18
CA ALA A 280 -16.21 -1.59 4.07
C ALA A 280 -14.87 -1.48 4.80
N LEU A 281 -14.17 -0.35 4.65
CA LEU A 281 -12.93 -0.08 5.36
C LEU A 281 -13.15 -0.08 6.88
N ASN A 282 -14.14 0.67 7.36
CA ASN A 282 -14.47 0.72 8.79
C ASN A 282 -14.83 -0.68 9.32
N ALA A 283 -15.71 -1.40 8.63
CA ALA A 283 -16.09 -2.75 9.00
C ALA A 283 -14.90 -3.71 9.02
N SER A 284 -13.93 -3.56 8.10
CA SER A 284 -12.74 -4.41 8.04
C SER A 284 -11.83 -4.16 9.24
N VAL A 285 -11.56 -2.91 9.59
CA VAL A 285 -10.78 -2.55 10.79
C VAL A 285 -11.40 -3.11 12.05
N PHE A 286 -12.71 -2.96 12.24
CA PHE A 286 -13.39 -3.53 13.39
C PHE A 286 -13.37 -5.06 13.39
N SER A 287 -13.49 -5.67 12.21
CA SER A 287 -13.43 -7.13 12.07
C SER A 287 -12.07 -7.70 12.46
N LEU A 288 -10.99 -6.99 12.15
CA LEU A 288 -9.62 -7.38 12.55
C LEU A 288 -9.46 -7.36 14.07
N VAL A 289 -9.98 -6.31 14.75
CA VAL A 289 -9.99 -6.24 16.21
C VAL A 289 -10.87 -7.35 16.79
N TRP A 290 -12.04 -7.61 16.20
CA TRP A 290 -12.97 -8.65 16.63
C TRP A 290 -12.39 -10.05 16.49
N ALA A 291 -11.65 -10.34 15.42
CA ALA A 291 -10.97 -11.62 15.21
C ALA A 291 -9.83 -11.84 16.20
N ALA A 292 -9.12 -10.77 16.58
CA ALA A 292 -8.00 -10.82 17.51
C ALA A 292 -8.41 -10.84 19.00
N ARG A 293 -9.71 -10.72 19.31
CA ARG A 293 -10.20 -10.56 20.70
C ARG A 293 -9.74 -11.64 21.68
N ASP A 294 -9.59 -12.88 21.18
CA ASP A 294 -9.19 -14.03 21.99
C ASP A 294 -7.65 -14.20 22.02
N SER A 295 -6.94 -13.72 21.00
CA SER A 295 -5.48 -13.80 20.88
C SER A 295 -4.75 -12.56 21.44
N GLY A 296 -5.49 -11.51 21.81
CA GLY A 296 -4.98 -10.30 22.46
C GLY A 296 -5.30 -9.03 21.66
N GLU A 297 -4.27 -8.25 21.35
CA GLU A 297 -4.42 -6.97 20.65
C GLU A 297 -4.19 -7.16 19.15
N TYR A 298 -5.07 -6.61 18.32
CA TYR A 298 -4.77 -6.43 16.89
C TYR A 298 -3.63 -5.40 16.72
N ILE A 299 -2.59 -5.80 15.99
CA ILE A 299 -1.42 -4.96 15.73
C ILE A 299 -1.45 -4.57 14.26
N SER A 300 -1.61 -3.28 13.98
CA SER A 300 -1.51 -2.76 12.61
C SER A 300 -0.10 -2.92 12.04
N SER A 301 0.03 -2.86 10.72
CA SER A 301 1.33 -3.09 10.06
C SER A 301 2.38 -2.11 10.58
N TRP A 302 2.02 -0.83 10.73
CA TRP A 302 2.92 0.19 11.30
C TRP A 302 3.34 -0.10 12.74
N ARG A 303 2.42 -0.58 13.59
CA ARG A 303 2.76 -0.92 14.99
C ARG A 303 3.68 -2.12 15.04
N ALA A 304 3.48 -3.10 14.17
CA ALA A 304 4.34 -4.26 14.07
C ALA A 304 5.75 -3.85 13.58
N ARG A 305 5.85 -3.04 12.53
CA ARG A 305 7.12 -2.47 12.04
C ARG A 305 7.85 -1.68 13.11
N LEU A 306 7.14 -0.81 13.84
CA LEU A 306 7.72 -0.05 14.95
C LEU A 306 8.27 -0.95 16.07
N ARG A 307 7.53 -2.02 16.43
CA ARG A 307 8.00 -2.97 17.46
C ARG A 307 9.28 -3.66 17.04
N GLU A 308 9.42 -4.02 15.76
CA GLU A 308 10.62 -4.62 15.22
C GLU A 308 11.81 -3.64 15.21
N ILE A 309 11.60 -2.40 14.78
CA ILE A 309 12.63 -1.34 14.83
C ILE A 309 13.09 -1.10 16.27
N LYS A 310 12.15 -1.00 17.22
CA LYS A 310 12.50 -0.84 18.65
C LYS A 310 13.30 -2.03 19.18
N LYS A 311 12.91 -3.26 18.83
CA LYS A 311 13.62 -4.47 19.22
C LYS A 311 15.04 -4.53 18.65
N LEU A 312 15.21 -4.16 17.38
CA LEU A 312 16.54 -4.03 16.77
C LEU A 312 17.37 -2.98 17.49
N ARG A 313 16.76 -1.83 17.80
CA ARG A 313 17.42 -0.75 18.50
C ARG A 313 17.86 -1.14 19.90
N GLU A 314 17.00 -1.74 20.70
CA GLU A 314 17.34 -2.22 22.05
C GLU A 314 18.50 -3.22 22.00
N LYS A 315 18.47 -4.14 21.03
CA LYS A 315 19.55 -5.14 20.83
C LYS A 315 20.90 -4.49 20.51
N HIS A 316 20.93 -3.43 19.69
CA HIS A 316 22.17 -2.86 19.17
C HIS A 316 22.61 -1.55 19.87
N ALA A 317 21.75 -0.89 20.63
CA ALA A 317 22.08 0.34 21.35
C ALA A 317 23.12 0.11 22.46
N HIS A 318 23.01 -0.99 23.20
CA HIS A 318 23.98 -1.33 24.26
C HIS A 318 25.36 -1.69 23.69
N ALA A 319 25.41 -2.48 22.62
CA ALA A 319 26.66 -2.81 21.94
C ALA A 319 27.37 -1.58 21.35
N HIS A 320 26.61 -0.59 20.87
CA HIS A 320 27.17 0.65 20.34
C HIS A 320 27.70 1.58 21.44
N ALA A 321 27.03 1.64 22.59
CA ALA A 321 27.53 2.39 23.75
C ALA A 321 28.87 1.84 24.24
N ASP A 322 29.00 0.51 24.37
CA ASP A 322 30.24 -0.15 24.79
C ASP A 322 31.38 0.02 23.78
N ALA A 323 31.08 -0.05 22.47
CA ALA A 323 32.07 0.19 21.41
C ALA A 323 32.55 1.65 21.39
N THR A 324 31.66 2.62 21.63
CA THR A 324 32.00 4.05 21.66
C THR A 324 32.88 4.38 22.88
N VAL A 325 32.56 3.82 24.06
CA VAL A 325 33.38 3.97 25.28
C VAL A 325 34.75 3.32 25.09
N THR A 326 34.81 2.14 24.47
CA THR A 326 36.08 1.43 24.20
C THR A 326 36.97 2.22 23.21
N ALA A 327 36.38 2.83 22.18
CA ALA A 327 37.12 3.66 21.21
C ALA A 327 37.68 4.96 21.85
N ILE A 328 36.98 5.53 22.83
CA ILE A 328 37.45 6.71 23.59
C ILE A 328 38.55 6.32 24.59
N MET A 329 38.55 5.09 25.10
CA MET A 329 39.51 4.59 26.10
C MET A 329 40.78 3.96 25.50
N GLN A 330 40.92 3.87 24.18
CA GLN A 330 42.17 3.39 23.56
C GLN A 330 43.24 4.49 23.58
N PRO A 331 44.44 4.26 24.18
CA PRO A 331 45.54 5.18 24.06
C PRO A 331 46.05 5.21 22.61
N MET A 332 46.22 6.41 22.05
CA MET A 332 46.87 6.61 20.75
C MET A 332 48.22 5.87 20.72
N PRO A 333 48.55 5.15 19.64
CA PRO A 333 49.85 4.49 19.54
C PRO A 333 50.94 5.55 19.48
N ALA A 334 51.91 5.45 20.39
CA ALA A 334 53.10 6.28 20.42
C ALA A 334 53.90 6.05 19.13
N ALA A 335 53.92 7.05 18.25
CA ALA A 335 54.81 7.08 17.10
C ALA A 335 56.26 7.13 17.57
N LEU A 336 57.08 6.24 16.99
CA LEU A 336 58.50 6.08 17.24
C LEU A 336 59.28 7.39 17.08
N ASP A 337 60.03 7.69 18.14
CA ASP A 337 61.04 8.73 18.22
C ASP A 337 62.28 8.32 17.41
N GLY A 338 62.81 9.24 16.58
CA GLY A 338 64.07 9.00 15.87
C GLY A 338 64.27 9.79 14.59
N LEU A 339 64.51 11.10 14.69
CA LEU A 339 65.67 11.79 14.07
C LEU A 339 65.56 13.32 14.24
N ARG A 340 66.40 13.85 15.13
CA ARG A 340 66.75 15.27 15.23
C ARG A 340 67.46 15.72 13.95
N GLY A 341 66.99 16.81 13.35
CA GLY A 341 67.67 17.51 12.25
C GLY A 341 67.10 18.90 11.98
N THR A 342 67.61 19.89 12.72
CA THR A 342 67.83 21.31 12.39
C THR A 342 66.89 22.08 11.45
N ILE A 343 66.41 23.20 11.99
CA ILE A 343 65.66 24.32 11.39
C ILE A 343 66.36 24.93 10.16
N SER A 344 65.62 25.09 9.06
CA SER A 344 65.71 26.25 8.16
C SER A 344 64.46 26.38 7.27
N SER A 345 63.97 27.61 7.08
CA SER A 345 63.10 28.06 5.96
C SER A 345 63.96 28.96 5.04
N PRO A 346 63.57 29.41 3.81
CA PRO A 346 62.34 29.30 2.98
C PRO A 346 62.73 28.98 1.48
N PRO A 347 62.08 29.45 0.37
CA PRO A 347 60.73 29.98 0.07
C PRO A 347 59.97 29.20 -1.04
N GLY A 348 58.70 29.58 -1.29
CA GLY A 348 57.74 28.77 -2.05
C GLY A 348 57.62 29.02 -3.56
N THR A 349 56.76 28.21 -4.18
CA THR A 349 56.00 28.49 -5.40
C THR A 349 54.80 27.53 -5.51
N ARG A 350 53.63 28.12 -5.85
CA ARG A 350 52.39 27.65 -6.52
C ARG A 350 52.39 26.18 -7.04
N ASP A 351 51.34 25.37 -6.86
CA ASP A 351 49.99 25.47 -7.45
C ASP A 351 48.93 24.65 -6.62
N SER A 352 47.77 25.22 -6.24
CA SER A 352 46.44 25.06 -6.88
C SER A 352 45.92 23.60 -6.88
N ALA A 353 44.83 23.20 -6.20
CA ALA A 353 43.47 23.74 -6.33
C ALA A 353 42.56 23.37 -5.12
N ALA A 354 41.68 24.31 -4.80
CA ALA A 354 40.69 24.24 -3.72
C ALA A 354 39.41 23.48 -4.13
N LEU A 355 38.93 22.58 -3.27
CA LEU A 355 37.53 22.14 -3.27
C LEU A 355 36.65 23.30 -2.77
N ARG A 356 35.98 23.98 -3.70
CA ARG A 356 34.91 24.93 -3.38
C ARG A 356 33.66 24.16 -2.94
N ARG A 357 33.30 24.31 -1.66
CA ARG A 357 31.91 24.22 -1.19
C ARG A 357 31.12 25.37 -1.81
N THR A 358 29.98 25.08 -2.43
CA THR A 358 28.92 26.07 -2.66
C THR A 358 27.66 25.61 -1.95
N SER A 359 27.47 26.15 -0.75
CA SER A 359 26.17 26.22 -0.09
C SER A 359 25.39 27.37 -0.72
N ALA A 360 24.19 27.09 -1.23
CA ALA A 360 23.23 28.13 -1.57
C ALA A 360 22.00 27.97 -0.66
N THR A 361 21.98 28.79 0.38
CA THR A 361 20.77 29.14 1.13
C THR A 361 19.87 29.99 0.25
N THR A 362 18.62 29.56 0.03
CA THR A 362 17.58 30.41 -0.54
C THR A 362 16.36 30.36 0.38
N LEU A 363 16.10 31.49 1.03
CA LEU A 363 15.00 31.76 1.94
C LEU A 363 13.84 32.40 1.16
N TRP A 364 12.70 31.72 0.94
CA TRP A 364 11.49 32.34 0.40
C TRP A 364 10.20 31.80 1.03
N SER A 365 9.57 32.69 1.81
CA SER A 365 8.15 33.06 1.90
C SER A 365 7.04 32.01 1.83
N GLU A 366 6.18 32.03 2.85
CA GLU A 366 4.79 31.56 2.82
C GLU A 366 4.01 32.15 1.64
N GLY A 367 3.14 31.33 1.05
CA GLY A 367 2.25 31.72 -0.03
C GLY A 367 1.51 30.52 -0.62
N THR A 368 0.31 30.28 -0.10
CA THR A 368 -0.74 29.46 -0.73
C THR A 368 -0.86 29.72 -2.23
N ASN A 369 -0.84 28.67 -3.07
CA ASN A 369 -1.89 28.46 -4.06
C ASN A 369 -1.83 27.08 -4.75
N ARG A 370 -3.05 26.62 -5.05
CA ARG A 370 -3.43 25.48 -5.87
C ARG A 370 -2.82 25.58 -7.28
N SER A 371 -2.46 24.44 -7.88
CA SER A 371 -2.75 24.18 -9.30
C SER A 371 -2.48 22.74 -9.71
N SER A 372 -3.56 22.12 -10.18
CA SER A 372 -3.65 20.99 -11.10
C SER A 372 -2.84 21.19 -12.38
N VAL A 373 -2.30 20.12 -12.97
CA VAL A 373 -1.75 20.14 -14.32
C VAL A 373 -2.40 19.05 -15.16
N LEU A 374 -3.10 19.50 -16.21
CA LEU A 374 -3.58 18.74 -17.35
C LEU A 374 -2.39 18.19 -18.16
N THR A 375 -2.54 16.97 -18.67
CA THR A 375 -1.62 16.38 -19.65
C THR A 375 -2.05 16.79 -21.07
N THR A 376 -1.19 17.50 -21.79
CA THR A 376 -1.29 17.74 -23.24
C THR A 376 -0.42 16.72 -24.00
N ALA A 377 -1.00 16.05 -24.99
CA ALA A 377 -0.32 15.13 -25.91
C ALA A 377 0.44 15.88 -27.03
N PRO A 378 1.47 15.29 -27.65
CA PRO A 378 2.24 15.96 -28.70
C PRO A 378 1.58 15.81 -30.09
N GLU A 379 1.68 16.89 -30.84
CA GLU A 379 1.24 17.13 -32.22
C GLU A 379 2.05 16.30 -33.22
N MET A 380 1.37 15.66 -34.19
CA MET A 380 1.97 14.92 -35.30
C MET A 380 1.86 15.76 -36.58
N GLU A 381 3.00 16.09 -37.17
CA GLU A 381 3.13 16.90 -38.39
C GLU A 381 2.33 16.33 -39.56
N ARG A 382 1.49 17.18 -40.18
CA ARG A 382 0.87 16.95 -41.48
C ARG A 382 1.77 17.52 -42.58
N THR A 383 2.40 16.67 -43.36
CA THR A 383 2.90 17.04 -44.69
C THR A 383 1.75 16.93 -45.69
N GLY A 384 1.33 18.06 -46.24
CA GLY A 384 0.40 18.11 -47.37
C GLY A 384 1.12 17.92 -48.71
N SER A 385 0.51 17.14 -49.59
CA SER A 385 0.67 17.30 -51.04
C SER A 385 -0.70 17.12 -51.69
N SER A 386 -1.09 18.16 -52.43
CA SER A 386 -2.27 18.28 -53.27
C SER A 386 -2.16 17.45 -54.55
N ASP A 387 -3.30 16.96 -55.03
CA ASP A 387 -3.72 16.77 -56.44
C ASP A 387 -4.67 15.55 -56.48
N SER A 388 -5.70 15.43 -57.31
CA SER A 388 -6.53 16.31 -58.13
C SER A 388 -7.63 15.39 -58.69
N ARG A 389 -8.85 15.91 -58.87
CA ARG A 389 -9.90 15.49 -59.84
C ARG A 389 -10.37 14.01 -59.89
N GLY A 390 -11.69 13.86 -59.84
CA GLY A 390 -12.41 12.65 -60.27
C GLY A 390 -13.78 12.58 -59.61
#